data_AF-A0A4Q4ULW9-F1
#
_entry.id   AF-A0A4Q4ULW9-F1
#
_cell.length_a   1.000
_cell.length_b   1.000
_cell.length_c   1.000
_cell.angle_alpha   90.00
_cell.angle_beta   90.00
_cell.angle_gamma   90.00
#
_symmetry.space_group_name_H-M   'P 1'
#
loop_
_entity.id
_entity.type
_entity.pdbx_description
1 polymer ?
#
loop_
_entity_poly.entity_id
_entity_poly.type
_entity_poly.pdbx_seq_one_letter_code
_entity_poly.pdbx_strand_id
1 'polypeptide(L)'
;MFRTAFTYLALALSIFHISFAIDVAGVDDAPALEPRQSPNADAALWPACQEYAMVANLSTIGLNATYRAAFLRSSPLGTDAASSILDKQSPRLPAMMADAALNERCGNLAIIAAEGAAANFSAGTVVGMEIQDAYGIEPASPIMPILVIIIVMMLGGTFMAL
;
A
#
# COMPACT_ATOMS: atom_id res chain seq x y z
N MET A 1 44.40 3.51 47.48
CA MET A 1 44.61 4.58 46.49
C MET A 1 43.94 4.31 45.14
N PHE A 2 43.85 3.06 44.65
CA PHE A 2 43.24 2.74 43.35
C PHE A 2 41.71 2.95 43.25
N ARG A 3 40.98 2.74 44.35
CA ARG A 3 39.51 2.78 44.38
C ARG A 3 38.93 4.18 44.18
N THR A 4 39.61 5.21 44.71
CA THR A 4 39.20 6.61 44.58
C THR A 4 39.48 7.16 43.18
N ALA A 5 40.62 6.81 42.59
CA ALA A 5 40.96 7.19 41.22
C ALA A 5 39.95 6.62 40.20
N PHE A 6 39.53 5.37 40.37
CA PHE A 6 38.53 4.74 39.49
C PHE A 6 37.15 5.42 39.60
N THR A 7 36.72 5.81 40.81
CA THR A 7 35.44 6.53 40.99
C THR A 7 35.44 7.92 40.36
N TYR A 8 36.56 8.66 40.43
CA TYR A 8 36.65 9.97 39.76
C TYR A 8 36.69 9.83 38.23
N LEU A 9 37.34 8.79 37.72
CA LEU A 9 37.34 8.49 36.29
C LEU A 9 35.94 8.12 35.76
N ALA A 10 35.20 7.28 36.50
CA ALA A 10 33.84 6.90 36.14
C ALA A 10 32.86 8.09 36.18
N LEU A 11 33.02 8.99 37.17
CA LEU A 11 32.23 10.23 37.26
C LEU A 11 32.55 11.19 36.10
N ALA A 12 33.82 11.30 35.70
CA ALA A 12 34.22 12.13 34.56
C ALA A 12 33.63 11.59 33.24
N LEU A 13 33.65 10.27 33.02
CA LEU A 13 33.05 9.66 31.82
C LEU A 13 31.53 9.83 31.73
N SER A 14 30.80 9.83 32.86
CA SER A 14 29.34 9.98 32.83
C SER A 14 28.88 11.42 32.55
N ILE A 15 29.72 12.42 32.85
CA ILE A 15 29.39 13.84 32.63
C ILE A 15 29.75 14.26 31.19
N PHE A 16 30.77 13.64 30.58
CA PHE A 16 31.18 13.90 29.21
C PHE A 16 30.67 12.85 28.20
N HIS A 17 29.35 12.62 28.17
CA HIS A 17 28.72 11.95 27.03
C HIS A 17 28.75 12.87 25.80
N ILE A 18 29.84 12.80 25.04
CA ILE A 18 29.97 13.46 23.73
C ILE A 18 29.39 12.49 22.69
N SER A 19 28.27 12.85 22.06
CA SER A 19 27.77 12.15 20.88
C SER A 19 28.72 12.43 19.71
N PHE A 20 29.56 11.48 19.36
CA PHE A 20 30.34 11.54 18.12
C PHE A 20 29.40 11.19 16.96
N ALA A 21 28.97 12.19 16.20
CA ALA A 21 28.46 11.95 14.85
C ALA A 21 29.67 11.56 13.99
N ILE A 22 29.76 10.28 13.65
CA ILE A 22 30.77 9.78 12.71
C ILE A 22 30.29 10.22 11.32
N ASP A 23 30.92 11.25 10.76
CA ASP A 23 30.84 11.53 9.34
C ASP A 23 31.72 10.48 8.63
N VAL A 24 31.07 9.54 7.93
CA VAL A 24 31.78 8.50 7.18
C VAL A 24 32.30 9.14 5.90
N ALA A 25 33.50 9.71 5.98
CA ALA A 25 34.26 10.13 4.81
C ALA A 25 34.71 8.89 4.03
N GLY A 26 33.94 8.49 3.02
CA GLY A 26 34.28 7.36 2.15
C GLY A 26 33.11 6.74 1.40
N VAL A 27 32.10 7.54 1.04
CA VAL A 27 30.90 7.05 0.36
C VAL A 27 30.76 7.76 -1.00
N ASP A 28 31.80 7.69 -1.82
CA ASP A 28 31.76 8.17 -3.21
C ASP A 28 31.02 7.21 -4.17
N ASP A 29 30.53 6.05 -3.66
CA ASP A 29 29.76 5.06 -4.41
C ASP A 29 28.39 4.71 -3.77
N ALA A 30 27.90 5.46 -2.76
CA ALA A 30 26.47 5.32 -2.45
C ALA A 30 25.67 6.00 -3.55
N PRO A 31 24.56 5.38 -4.01
CA PRO A 31 23.63 6.08 -4.88
C PRO A 31 23.25 7.37 -4.15
N ALA A 32 23.53 8.52 -4.77
CA ALA A 32 23.10 9.81 -4.30
C ALA A 32 21.61 9.68 -3.99
N LEU A 33 21.27 9.69 -2.70
CA LEU A 33 19.88 9.73 -2.27
C LEU A 33 19.40 11.11 -2.69
N GLU A 34 18.84 11.20 -3.89
CA GLU A 34 18.15 12.40 -4.34
C GLU A 34 17.18 12.81 -3.22
N PRO A 35 17.18 14.08 -2.81
CA PRO A 35 16.16 14.57 -1.91
C PRO A 35 14.79 14.19 -2.49
N ARG A 36 14.02 13.34 -1.79
CA ARG A 36 12.66 12.94 -2.22
C ARG A 36 11.67 14.12 -2.29
N GLN A 37 12.13 15.32 -1.94
CA GLN A 37 11.33 16.53 -1.89
C GLN A 37 11.83 17.48 -2.98
N SER A 38 11.21 17.34 -4.15
CA SER A 38 11.33 18.30 -5.25
C SER A 38 10.82 19.68 -4.80
N PRO A 39 11.40 20.80 -5.26
CA PRO A 39 10.92 22.16 -4.98
C PRO A 39 9.47 22.45 -5.42
N ASN A 40 8.85 21.56 -6.20
CA ASN A 40 7.41 21.59 -6.52
C ASN A 40 6.54 20.87 -5.48
N ALA A 41 7.14 20.51 -4.35
CA ALA A 41 6.53 19.96 -3.15
C ALA A 41 5.25 20.70 -2.74
N ASP A 42 5.17 22.02 -2.88
CA ASP A 42 4.06 22.81 -2.32
C ASP A 42 2.68 22.51 -2.92
N ALA A 43 2.58 22.04 -4.16
CA ALA A 43 1.31 21.58 -4.74
C ALA A 43 0.99 20.12 -4.38
N ALA A 44 2.01 19.25 -4.27
CA ALA A 44 1.85 17.84 -3.93
C ALA A 44 1.73 17.58 -2.41
N LEU A 45 2.21 18.49 -1.56
CA LEU A 45 2.11 18.49 -0.10
C LEU A 45 0.83 19.15 0.41
N TRP A 46 -0.02 19.68 -0.48
CA TRP A 46 -1.31 20.17 -0.04
C TRP A 46 -2.16 18.96 0.36
N PRO A 47 -2.70 18.89 1.60
CA PRO A 47 -3.38 17.70 2.10
C PRO A 47 -4.52 17.23 1.19
N ALA A 48 -5.19 18.18 0.52
CA ALA A 48 -6.25 17.91 -0.43
C ALA A 48 -5.75 17.20 -1.71
N CYS A 49 -4.57 17.55 -2.23
CA CYS A 49 -3.99 16.88 -3.40
C CYS A 49 -3.50 15.47 -3.05
N GLN A 50 -2.94 15.28 -1.85
CA GLN A 50 -2.54 13.96 -1.37
C GLN A 50 -3.76 13.05 -1.14
N GLU A 51 -4.82 13.58 -0.53
CA GLU A 51 -6.07 12.85 -0.36
C GLU A 51 -6.68 12.50 -1.73
N TYR A 52 -6.69 13.44 -2.68
CA TYR A 52 -7.18 13.18 -4.03
C TYR A 52 -6.36 12.09 -4.74
N ALA A 53 -5.02 12.11 -4.63
CA ALA A 53 -4.15 11.08 -5.17
C ALA A 53 -4.45 9.69 -4.58
N MET A 54 -4.69 9.63 -3.27
CA MET A 54 -5.02 8.38 -2.58
C MET A 54 -6.40 7.87 -3.02
N VAL A 55 -7.41 8.75 -3.03
CA VAL A 55 -8.78 8.42 -3.46
C VAL A 55 -8.78 7.97 -4.92
N ALA A 56 -8.09 8.68 -5.81
CA ALA A 56 -7.95 8.32 -7.22
C ALA A 56 -7.32 6.93 -7.41
N ASN A 57 -6.19 6.65 -6.74
CA ASN A 57 -5.56 5.32 -6.85
C ASN A 57 -6.46 4.19 -6.32
N LEU A 58 -7.07 4.37 -5.14
CA LEU A 58 -7.92 3.33 -4.54
C LEU A 58 -9.24 3.13 -5.30
N SER A 59 -9.83 4.20 -5.82
CA SER A 59 -11.06 4.13 -6.62
C SER A 59 -10.82 3.50 -7.99
N THR A 60 -9.71 3.81 -8.68
CA THR A 60 -9.33 3.13 -9.93
C THR A 60 -9.21 1.62 -9.73
N ILE A 61 -8.67 1.19 -8.59
CA ILE A 61 -8.59 -0.24 -8.24
C ILE A 61 -9.96 -0.80 -7.87
N GLY A 62 -10.74 -0.06 -7.07
CA GLY A 62 -12.06 -0.48 -6.59
C GLY A 62 -13.11 -0.61 -7.68
N LEU A 63 -13.05 0.25 -8.70
CA LEU A 63 -13.99 0.31 -9.83
C LEU A 63 -13.65 -0.68 -10.94
N ASN A 64 -12.43 -1.25 -10.96
CA ASN A 64 -12.04 -2.29 -11.90
C ASN A 64 -11.99 -3.66 -11.22
N ALA A 65 -12.81 -4.61 -11.70
CA ALA A 65 -12.91 -5.94 -11.11
C ALA A 65 -11.57 -6.71 -11.09
N THR A 66 -10.71 -6.55 -12.08
CA THR A 66 -9.42 -7.26 -12.14
C THR A 66 -8.45 -6.73 -11.10
N TYR A 67 -8.30 -5.40 -11.02
CA TYR A 67 -7.45 -4.74 -10.03
C TYR A 67 -7.97 -4.96 -8.61
N ARG A 68 -9.29 -4.89 -8.41
CA ARG A 68 -9.93 -5.21 -7.14
C ARG A 68 -9.60 -6.63 -6.70
N ALA A 69 -9.76 -7.62 -7.56
CA ALA A 69 -9.48 -9.01 -7.21
C ALA A 69 -8.00 -9.23 -6.85
N ALA A 70 -7.07 -8.60 -7.58
CA ALA A 70 -5.64 -8.68 -7.28
C ALA A 70 -5.28 -7.97 -5.96
N PHE A 71 -5.88 -6.81 -5.67
CA PHE A 71 -5.71 -6.11 -4.41
C PHE A 71 -6.24 -6.92 -3.21
N LEU A 72 -7.44 -7.49 -3.34
CA LEU A 72 -8.05 -8.27 -2.25
C LEU A 72 -7.25 -9.53 -1.93
N ARG A 73 -6.59 -10.13 -2.94
CA ARG A 73 -5.72 -11.30 -2.75
C ARG A 73 -4.37 -10.96 -2.12
N SER A 74 -3.80 -9.81 -2.48
CA SER A 74 -2.49 -9.36 -1.99
C SER A 74 -2.55 -8.62 -0.66
N SER A 75 -3.73 -8.15 -0.24
CA SER A 75 -3.87 -7.33 0.96
C SER A 75 -3.58 -8.10 2.25
N PRO A 76 -2.72 -7.56 3.15
CA PRO A 76 -2.45 -8.17 4.46
C PRO A 76 -3.60 -8.00 5.46
N LEU A 77 -4.62 -7.19 5.13
CA LEU A 77 -5.74 -6.85 6.03
C LEU A 77 -6.89 -7.87 5.95
N GLY A 78 -6.82 -8.84 5.03
CA GLY A 78 -7.93 -9.75 4.72
C GLY A 78 -8.99 -9.10 3.82
N THR A 79 -9.79 -9.94 3.16
CA THR A 79 -10.72 -9.54 2.08
C THR A 79 -11.77 -8.52 2.53
N ASP A 80 -12.35 -8.68 3.72
CA ASP A 80 -13.44 -7.82 4.20
C ASP A 80 -12.94 -6.41 4.57
N ALA A 81 -11.82 -6.31 5.28
CA ALA A 81 -11.23 -5.02 5.62
C ALA A 81 -10.73 -4.30 4.36
N ALA A 82 -10.06 -5.01 3.45
CA ALA A 82 -9.55 -4.48 2.20
C ALA A 82 -10.67 -3.99 1.27
N SER A 83 -11.76 -4.75 1.13
CA SER A 83 -12.92 -4.34 0.32
C SER A 83 -13.60 -3.11 0.91
N SER A 84 -13.74 -3.04 2.23
CA SER A 84 -14.35 -1.87 2.89
C SER A 84 -13.61 -0.56 2.60
N ILE A 85 -12.28 -0.60 2.41
CA ILE A 85 -11.48 0.57 2.06
C ILE A 85 -11.84 1.02 0.63
N LEU A 86 -11.84 0.09 -0.32
CA LEU A 86 -12.17 0.37 -1.71
C LEU A 86 -13.60 0.92 -1.84
N ASP A 87 -14.55 0.33 -1.12
CA ASP A 87 -15.97 0.70 -1.17
C ASP A 87 -16.23 2.08 -0.56
N LYS A 88 -15.44 2.49 0.44
CA LYS A 88 -15.50 3.84 1.02
C LYS A 88 -14.91 4.92 0.12
N GLN A 89 -13.83 4.62 -0.60
CA GLN A 89 -13.13 5.63 -1.39
C GLN A 89 -13.66 5.76 -2.83
N SER A 90 -14.12 4.67 -3.44
CA SER A 90 -14.70 4.66 -4.81
C SER A 90 -15.78 5.72 -5.06
N PRO A 91 -16.78 5.93 -4.18
CA PRO A 91 -17.84 6.93 -4.41
C PRO A 91 -17.37 8.38 -4.22
N ARG A 92 -16.18 8.61 -3.64
CA ARG A 92 -15.65 9.96 -3.41
C ARG A 92 -14.96 10.53 -4.65
N LEU A 93 -14.49 9.67 -5.54
CA LEU A 93 -13.75 10.07 -6.74
C LEU A 93 -14.54 11.02 -7.66
N PRO A 94 -15.82 10.75 -8.02
CA PRO A 94 -16.55 11.62 -8.95
C PRO A 94 -16.72 13.05 -8.45
N ALA A 95 -16.91 13.22 -7.13
CA ALA A 95 -17.02 14.54 -6.52
C ALA A 95 -15.71 15.33 -6.58
N MET A 96 -14.57 14.65 -6.36
CA MET A 96 -13.23 15.27 -6.46
C MET A 96 -12.82 15.56 -7.91
N MET A 97 -13.21 14.69 -8.85
CA MET A 97 -13.00 14.93 -10.29
C MET A 97 -13.84 16.07 -10.83
N ALA A 98 -15.01 16.36 -10.24
CA ALA A 98 -15.88 17.46 -10.65
C ALA A 98 -15.45 18.82 -10.06
N ASP A 99 -14.56 18.84 -9.07
CA ASP A 99 -14.07 20.08 -8.46
C ASP A 99 -13.00 20.73 -9.34
N ALA A 100 -13.40 21.80 -10.03
CA ALA A 100 -12.52 22.58 -10.91
C ALA A 100 -11.36 23.22 -10.14
N ALA A 101 -11.60 23.72 -8.92
CA ALA A 101 -10.56 24.36 -8.12
C ALA A 101 -9.51 23.34 -7.66
N LEU A 102 -9.94 22.12 -7.33
CA LEU A 102 -9.03 21.03 -6.96
C LEU A 102 -8.21 20.55 -8.17
N ASN A 103 -8.84 20.37 -9.33
CA ASN A 103 -8.15 19.92 -10.55
C ASN A 103 -7.18 20.98 -11.11
N GLU A 104 -7.48 22.27 -10.98
CA GLU A 104 -6.54 23.35 -11.36
C GLU A 104 -5.27 23.33 -10.51
N ARG A 105 -5.38 22.90 -9.25
CA ARG A 105 -4.27 22.88 -8.28
C ARG A 105 -3.45 21.60 -8.32
N CYS A 106 -4.13 20.46 -8.38
CA CYS A 106 -3.50 19.14 -8.28
C CYS A 106 -3.33 18.43 -9.64
N GLY A 107 -3.95 18.96 -10.70
CA GLY A 107 -4.08 18.26 -11.98
C GLY A 107 -5.15 17.16 -11.96
N ASN A 108 -5.34 16.51 -13.11
CA ASN A 108 -6.26 15.37 -13.21
C ASN A 108 -5.59 14.08 -12.72
N LEU A 109 -5.60 13.90 -11.40
CA LEU A 109 -4.98 12.73 -10.75
C LEU A 109 -5.71 11.42 -11.06
N ALA A 110 -6.96 11.46 -11.51
CA ALA A 110 -7.70 10.26 -11.89
C ALA A 110 -7.10 9.59 -13.15
N ILE A 111 -6.67 10.38 -14.13
CA ILE A 111 -5.99 9.85 -15.33
C ILE A 111 -4.64 9.24 -14.95
N ILE A 112 -3.85 9.96 -14.14
CA ILE A 112 -2.54 9.49 -13.67
C ILE A 112 -2.69 8.20 -12.86
N ALA A 113 -3.70 8.11 -12.01
CA ALA A 113 -4.01 6.91 -11.25
C ALA A 113 -4.40 5.72 -12.16
N ALA A 114 -5.13 5.96 -13.24
CA ALA A 114 -5.48 4.92 -14.21
C ALA A 114 -4.26 4.38 -14.96
N GLU A 115 -3.40 5.26 -15.45
CA GLU A 115 -2.15 4.89 -16.13
C GLU A 115 -1.17 4.20 -15.19
N GLY A 116 -1.00 4.74 -13.98
CA GLY A 116 -0.16 4.17 -12.94
C GLY A 116 -0.66 2.79 -12.50
N ALA A 117 -1.97 2.59 -12.36
CA ALA A 117 -2.54 1.28 -12.06
C ALA A 117 -2.25 0.26 -13.16
N ALA A 118 -2.35 0.64 -14.43
CA ALA A 118 -2.04 -0.24 -15.56
C ALA A 118 -0.56 -0.63 -15.61
N ALA A 119 0.34 0.34 -15.39
CA ALA A 119 1.78 0.11 -15.37
C ALA A 119 2.22 -0.76 -14.17
N ASN A 120 1.64 -0.53 -12.99
CA ASN A 120 1.93 -1.32 -11.81
C ASN A 120 1.43 -2.77 -11.97
N PHE A 121 0.22 -2.92 -12.53
CA PHE A 121 -0.36 -4.23 -12.76
C PHE A 121 0.42 -5.05 -13.79
N SER A 122 0.92 -4.41 -14.87
CA SER A 122 1.79 -5.07 -15.84
C SER A 122 3.17 -5.43 -15.26
N ALA A 123 3.64 -4.69 -14.25
CA ALA A 123 4.81 -5.02 -13.45
C ALA A 123 4.53 -6.06 -12.33
N GLY A 124 3.32 -6.62 -12.25
CA GLY A 124 2.97 -7.65 -11.26
C GLY A 124 2.69 -7.10 -9.86
N THR A 125 2.35 -5.82 -9.72
CA THR A 125 2.09 -5.17 -8.42
C THR A 125 0.78 -4.40 -8.39
N VAL A 126 0.18 -4.28 -7.20
CA VAL A 126 -1.03 -3.46 -6.94
C VAL A 126 -0.81 -2.67 -5.65
N VAL A 127 -0.83 -1.32 -5.74
CA VAL A 127 -0.53 -0.41 -4.60
C VAL A 127 0.80 -0.75 -3.91
N GLY A 128 1.82 -1.11 -4.70
CA GLY A 128 3.15 -1.48 -4.17
C GLY A 128 3.20 -2.86 -3.49
N MET A 129 2.13 -3.65 -3.57
CA MET A 129 2.13 -5.06 -3.12
C MET A 129 2.29 -5.97 -4.33
N GLU A 130 3.02 -7.08 -4.17
CA GLU A 130 3.14 -8.11 -5.21
C GLU A 130 1.80 -8.84 -5.39
N ILE A 131 1.39 -9.06 -6.64
CA ILE A 131 0.16 -9.80 -6.94
C ILE A 131 0.39 -11.26 -6.61
N GLN A 132 -0.29 -11.73 -5.58
CA GLN A 132 -0.28 -13.15 -5.22
C GLN A 132 -1.15 -13.95 -6.19
N ASP A 133 -0.66 -15.15 -6.51
CA ASP A 133 -1.43 -16.13 -7.25
C ASP A 133 -2.73 -16.47 -6.50
N ALA A 134 -3.78 -16.71 -7.28
CA ALA A 134 -5.07 -17.08 -6.71
C ALA A 134 -4.96 -18.47 -6.08
N TYR A 135 -5.08 -18.55 -4.75
CA TYR A 135 -5.29 -19.82 -4.07
C TYR A 135 -6.65 -20.38 -4.48
N GLY A 136 -6.64 -21.47 -5.24
CA GLY A 136 -7.85 -22.09 -5.73
C GLY A 136 -7.56 -23.20 -6.73
N ILE A 137 -8.59 -24.00 -6.99
CA ILE A 137 -8.57 -24.98 -8.07
C ILE A 137 -8.84 -24.20 -9.36
N GLU A 138 -7.97 -24.38 -10.34
CA GLU A 138 -8.10 -23.73 -11.64
C GLU A 138 -9.51 -24.00 -12.23
N PRO A 139 -10.20 -23.02 -12.84
CA PRO A 139 -11.56 -23.22 -13.35
C PRO A 139 -11.65 -24.34 -14.40
N ALA A 140 -10.55 -24.58 -15.11
CA ALA A 140 -10.40 -25.65 -16.09
C ALA A 140 -10.11 -27.03 -15.45
N SER A 141 -9.84 -27.08 -14.15
CA SER A 141 -9.54 -28.32 -13.46
C SER A 141 -10.80 -29.20 -13.39
N PRO A 142 -10.67 -30.50 -13.69
CA PRO A 142 -11.78 -31.45 -13.55
C PRO A 142 -12.26 -31.60 -12.10
N ILE A 143 -11.52 -31.07 -11.12
CA ILE A 143 -11.87 -31.12 -9.69
C ILE A 143 -12.99 -30.11 -9.35
N MET A 144 -13.10 -28.99 -10.06
CA MET A 144 -14.13 -27.97 -9.81
C MET A 144 -15.58 -28.50 -9.90
N PRO A 145 -16.00 -29.20 -10.97
CA PRO A 145 -17.37 -29.72 -11.04
C PRO A 145 -17.65 -30.77 -9.95
N ILE A 146 -16.65 -31.55 -9.54
CA ILE A 146 -16.78 -32.55 -8.47
C ILE A 146 -17.07 -31.86 -7.13
N LEU A 147 -16.33 -30.81 -6.79
CA LEU A 147 -16.55 -30.05 -5.56
C LEU A 147 -17.91 -29.36 -5.53
N VAL A 148 -18.34 -28.77 -6.64
CA VAL A 148 -19.67 -28.16 -6.75
C VAL A 148 -20.76 -29.20 -6.49
N ILE A 149 -20.64 -30.40 -7.06
CA ILE A 149 -21.60 -31.50 -6.82
C ILE A 149 -21.63 -31.89 -5.33
N ILE A 150 -20.46 -32.04 -4.69
CA ILE A 150 -20.38 -32.39 -3.26
C ILE A 150 -21.05 -31.32 -2.39
N ILE A 151 -20.77 -30.04 -2.64
CA ILE A 151 -21.37 -28.92 -1.91
C ILE A 151 -22.89 -28.91 -2.11
N VAL A 152 -23.37 -29.07 -3.34
CA VAL A 152 -24.81 -29.13 -3.65
C VAL A 152 -25.46 -30.34 -2.98
N MET A 153 -24.81 -31.51 -2.92
CA MET A 153 -25.36 -32.66 -2.20
C MET A 153 -25.38 -32.47 -0.69
N MET A 154 -24.37 -31.84 -0.10
CA MET A 154 -24.34 -31.58 1.35
C MET A 154 -25.39 -30.52 1.76
N LEU A 155 -25.47 -29.39 1.05
CA LEU A 155 -26.42 -28.31 1.37
C LEU A 155 -27.85 -28.57 0.84
N GLY A 156 -27.98 -29.26 -0.29
CA GLY A 156 -29.28 -29.65 -0.85
C GLY A 156 -29.88 -30.88 -0.17
N GLY A 157 -29.04 -31.82 0.28
CA GLY A 157 -29.48 -33.00 1.05
C GLY A 157 -30.08 -32.62 2.40
N THR A 158 -29.59 -31.56 3.05
CA THR A 158 -30.18 -31.04 4.30
C THR A 158 -31.55 -30.39 4.13
N PHE A 159 -31.89 -29.90 2.93
CA PHE A 159 -33.21 -29.31 2.65
C PHE A 159 -34.30 -30.34 2.33
N MET A 160 -33.92 -31.55 1.89
CA MET A 160 -34.85 -32.66 1.61
C MET A 160 -35.10 -33.57 2.83
N ALA A 161 -34.38 -33.35 3.94
CA ALA A 161 -34.44 -34.17 5.15
C ALA A 161 -35.16 -33.50 6.34
N LEU A 162 -35.86 -32.38 6.09
CA LEU A 162 -36.75 -31.64 7.00
C LEU A 162 -38.19 -31.72 6.48
#